data_AF-A0A183GDE2-F1
#
_entry.id   AF-A0A183GDE2-F1
#
_cell.length_a   1.000
_cell.length_b   1.000
_cell.length_c   1.000
_cell.angle_alpha   90.00
_cell.angle_beta   90.00
_cell.angle_gamma   90.00
#
_symmetry.space_group_name_H-M   'P 1'
#
loop_
_entity.id
_entity.type
_entity.pdbx_description
1 polymer ?
#
loop_
_entity_poly.entity_id
_entity_poly.type
_entity_poly.pdbx_seq_one_letter_code
_entity_poly.pdbx_strand_id
1 'polypeptide(L)'
;MVKCDVMNPTHVYSSPNLILNINLWSWGTSLGTCAWSSLPTFGMLSNLDACSHGITCPIKIGRQELDVMVDFTKYQAIINMLKDDSPYQLEYAMHDKISKDDTCFMAQARAKLT
;
A
#
# COMPACT_ATOMS: atom_id res chain seq x y z
N MET A 1 -2.43 -11.59 0.98
CA MET A 1 -2.98 -11.17 -0.33
C MET A 1 -4.34 -10.58 -0.08
N VAL A 2 -4.62 -9.41 -0.65
CA VAL A 2 -5.90 -8.71 -0.58
C VAL A 2 -6.43 -8.56 -1.99
N LYS A 3 -7.73 -8.81 -2.18
CA LYS A 3 -8.43 -8.58 -3.45
C LYS A 3 -9.08 -7.21 -3.42
N CYS A 4 -8.77 -6.38 -4.40
CA CYS A 4 -9.27 -5.02 -4.51
C CYS A 4 -10.12 -4.88 -5.77
N ASP A 5 -11.40 -4.54 -5.63
CA ASP A 5 -12.24 -4.12 -6.76
C ASP A 5 -11.84 -2.69 -7.15
N VAL A 6 -11.39 -2.52 -8.38
CA VAL A 6 -10.89 -1.24 -8.91
C VAL A 6 -11.66 -0.87 -10.16
N MET A 7 -12.13 0.37 -10.20
CA MET A 7 -12.66 1.01 -11.40
C MET A 7 -11.62 1.99 -11.95
N ASN A 8 -11.02 1.67 -13.09
CA ASN A 8 -10.06 2.54 -13.75
C ASN A 8 -10.68 3.18 -15.01
N PRO A 9 -11.01 4.48 -14.99
CA PRO A 9 -11.87 5.06 -16.02
C PRO A 9 -11.16 5.46 -17.32
N THR A 10 -9.85 5.71 -17.31
CA THR A 10 -9.21 6.55 -18.35
C THR A 10 -8.04 5.88 -19.06
N HIS A 11 -7.06 5.33 -18.34
CA HIS A 11 -5.78 4.92 -18.93
C HIS A 11 -5.35 3.53 -18.48
N VAL A 12 -4.45 2.88 -19.22
CA VAL A 12 -3.82 1.63 -18.77
C VAL A 12 -2.57 1.96 -17.99
N TYR A 13 -2.45 1.46 -16.76
CA TYR A 13 -1.28 1.72 -15.91
C TYR A 13 -0.33 0.53 -15.90
N SER A 14 0.97 0.78 -16.05
CA SER A 14 1.98 -0.28 -16.14
C SER A 14 3.38 0.20 -15.76
N SER A 15 4.29 -0.77 -15.60
CA SER A 15 5.70 -0.52 -15.37
C SER A 15 6.35 0.15 -16.59
N PRO A 16 7.33 1.05 -16.41
CA PRO A 16 7.91 1.53 -15.16
C PRO A 16 7.26 2.82 -14.62
N ASN A 17 6.09 3.19 -15.15
CA ASN A 17 5.51 4.51 -14.96
C ASN A 17 4.57 4.59 -13.77
N LEU A 18 3.97 3.46 -13.38
CA LEU A 18 3.13 3.38 -12.20
C LEU A 18 4.00 3.28 -10.93
N ILE A 19 4.15 4.41 -10.24
CA ILE A 19 4.95 4.54 -9.04
C ILE A 19 4.10 4.32 -7.81
N LEU A 20 4.55 3.45 -6.91
CA LEU A 20 3.89 3.09 -5.66
C LEU A 20 4.62 3.74 -4.47
N ASN A 21 3.83 4.37 -3.60
CA ASN A 21 4.20 4.69 -2.23
C ASN A 21 3.26 3.94 -1.28
N ILE A 22 3.82 3.21 -0.30
CA ILE A 22 3.03 2.54 0.73
C ILE A 22 3.19 3.31 2.04
N ASN A 23 2.09 3.92 2.50
CA ASN A 23 2.04 4.58 3.80
C ASN A 23 1.47 3.61 4.83
N LEU A 24 2.14 3.50 5.97
CA LEU A 24 1.71 2.65 7.07
C LEU A 24 1.22 3.52 8.23
N TRP A 25 0.11 3.13 8.84
CA TRP A 25 -0.49 3.85 9.94
C TRP A 25 -0.82 2.90 11.09
N SER A 26 -0.57 3.33 12.33
CA SER A 26 -0.99 2.63 13.54
C SER A 26 -2.22 3.28 14.15
N TRP A 27 -3.13 2.45 14.67
CA TRP A 27 -4.27 2.93 15.44
C TRP A 27 -3.90 3.14 16.90
N GLY A 28 -4.26 4.30 17.44
CA GLY A 28 -4.09 4.60 18.85
C GLY A 28 -2.76 5.27 19.18
N THR A 29 -2.70 5.93 20.34
CA THR A 29 -1.45 6.43 20.94
C THR A 29 -1.29 5.93 22.37
N SER A 30 -0.08 6.01 22.92
CA SER A 30 0.18 5.75 24.35
C SER A 30 -0.58 6.68 25.29
N LEU A 31 -1.15 7.78 24.77
CA LEU A 31 -1.98 8.74 25.50
C LEU A 31 -3.48 8.44 25.40
N GLY A 32 -3.87 7.32 24.75
CA GLY A 32 -5.25 6.89 24.65
C GLY A 32 -6.09 7.61 23.59
N THR A 33 -5.46 8.28 22.62
CA THR A 33 -6.20 8.92 21.52
C THR A 33 -6.68 7.87 20.51
N CYS A 34 -7.91 8.02 19.99
CA CYS A 34 -8.49 7.16 18.95
C CYS A 34 -8.27 7.78 17.56
N ALA A 35 -7.04 7.68 17.05
CA ALA A 35 -6.68 8.22 15.73
C ALA A 35 -5.62 7.37 15.04
N TRP A 36 -5.59 7.46 13.71
CA TRP A 36 -4.50 6.93 12.89
C TRP A 36 -3.29 7.85 12.98
N SER A 37 -2.12 7.26 13.23
CA SER A 37 -0.84 7.95 13.25
C SER A 37 0.09 7.31 12.22
N SER A 38 0.77 8.14 11.41
CA SER A 38 1.69 7.64 10.40
C SER A 38 2.91 7.00 11.07
N LEU A 39 3.30 5.85 10.57
CA LEU A 39 4.52 5.14 10.98
C LEU A 39 5.66 5.47 10.01
N PRO A 40 6.86 5.80 10.52
CA PRO A 40 8.00 6.11 9.68
C PRO A 40 8.50 4.84 8.97
N THR A 41 8.31 4.77 7.66
CA THR A 41 8.88 3.70 6.81
C THR A 41 10.30 4.02 6.34
N PHE A 42 10.85 5.18 6.73
CA PHE A 42 12.18 5.66 6.39
C PHE A 42 12.48 5.65 4.88
N GLY A 43 11.46 5.86 4.05
CA GLY A 43 11.57 5.87 2.58
C GLY A 43 11.71 4.49 1.93
N MET A 44 11.75 3.41 2.72
CA MET A 44 11.89 2.03 2.19
C MET A 44 10.70 1.61 1.32
N LEU A 45 9.53 2.23 1.54
CA LEU A 45 8.30 1.95 0.81
C LEU A 45 7.89 3.09 -0.13
N SER A 46 8.84 3.91 -0.56
CA SER A 46 8.59 5.09 -1.40
C SER A 46 9.22 4.94 -2.78
N ASN A 47 8.57 5.53 -3.79
CA ASN A 47 9.04 5.55 -5.18
C ASN A 47 9.36 4.15 -5.75
N LEU A 48 8.54 3.16 -5.39
CA LEU A 48 8.66 1.79 -5.88
C LEU A 48 7.98 1.66 -7.25
N ASP A 49 8.43 0.73 -8.08
CA ASP A 49 7.65 0.32 -9.26
C ASP A 49 6.52 -0.60 -8.79
N ALA A 50 5.27 -0.17 -8.99
CA ALA A 50 4.09 -0.86 -8.47
C ALA A 50 4.00 -2.32 -8.94
N CYS A 51 4.31 -2.56 -10.21
CA CYS A 51 4.15 -3.86 -10.87
C CYS A 51 5.15 -4.91 -10.36
N SER A 52 6.36 -4.49 -9.98
CA SER A 52 7.36 -5.36 -9.35
C SER A 52 7.20 -5.48 -7.83
N HIS A 53 6.34 -4.65 -7.22
CA HIS A 53 6.09 -4.59 -5.77
C HIS A 53 4.64 -4.95 -5.43
N GLY A 54 4.10 -5.94 -6.14
CA GLY A 54 2.90 -6.68 -5.71
C GLY A 54 1.57 -6.17 -6.23
N ILE A 55 1.57 -5.21 -7.16
CA ILE A 55 0.38 -4.82 -7.92
C ILE A 55 0.33 -5.62 -9.21
N THR A 56 -0.79 -6.31 -9.44
CA THR A 56 -1.02 -7.03 -10.70
C THR A 56 -1.17 -6.03 -11.85
N CYS A 57 -0.15 -5.97 -12.72
CA CYS A 57 -0.12 -5.11 -13.89
C CYS A 57 -0.27 -5.89 -15.21
N PRO A 58 -0.71 -5.23 -16.29
CA PRO A 58 -1.18 -3.85 -16.33
C PRO A 58 -2.57 -3.69 -15.69
N ILE A 59 -2.81 -2.55 -15.03
CA ILE A 59 -4.15 -2.17 -14.57
C ILE A 59 -4.91 -1.70 -15.80
N LYS A 60 -5.88 -2.48 -16.26
CA LYS A 60 -6.64 -2.21 -17.50
C LYS A 60 -7.66 -1.08 -17.28
N ILE A 61 -8.18 -0.52 -18.35
CA ILE A 61 -9.36 0.35 -18.29
C ILE A 61 -10.59 -0.50 -17.96
N GLY A 62 -11.50 0.05 -17.15
CA GLY A 62 -12.73 -0.58 -16.69
C GLY A 62 -12.64 -1.15 -15.28
N ARG A 63 -13.69 -1.88 -14.89
CA ARG A 63 -13.79 -2.56 -13.60
C ARG A 63 -12.99 -3.87 -13.62
N GLN A 64 -12.13 -4.09 -12.64
CA GLN A 64 -11.39 -5.33 -12.47
C GLN A 64 -11.09 -5.62 -11.00
N GLU A 65 -10.76 -6.86 -10.70
CA GLU A 65 -10.23 -7.26 -9.40
C GLU A 65 -8.70 -7.31 -9.49
N LEU A 66 -8.01 -6.60 -8.59
CA LEU A 66 -6.56 -6.64 -8.47
C LEU A 66 -6.16 -7.44 -7.24
N ASP A 67 -5.28 -8.42 -7.44
CA ASP A 67 -4.56 -9.03 -6.34
C ASP A 67 -3.41 -8.12 -5.92
N VAL A 68 -3.43 -7.74 -4.64
CA VAL A 68 -2.42 -6.91 -3.99
C VAL A 68 -1.71 -7.72 -2.91
N MET A 69 -0.38 -7.73 -2.97
CA MET A 69 0.46 -8.36 -1.96
C MET A 69 1.69 -7.50 -1.66
N VAL A 70 1.88 -7.10 -0.40
CA VAL A 70 3.17 -6.56 0.02
C VAL A 70 3.92 -7.62 0.79
N ASP A 71 5.11 -7.89 0.29
CA ASP A 71 6.09 -8.72 0.96
C ASP A 71 6.93 -7.84 1.90
N PHE A 72 6.56 -7.84 3.18
CA PHE A 72 7.31 -7.13 4.21
C PHE A 72 8.59 -7.85 4.66
N THR A 73 8.85 -9.08 4.23
CA THR A 73 9.98 -9.89 4.71
C THR A 73 11.34 -9.23 4.46
N LYS A 74 11.42 -8.40 3.41
CA LYS A 74 12.62 -7.63 3.06
C LYS A 74 12.82 -6.38 3.90
N TYR A 75 11.84 -6.00 4.71
CA TYR A 75 11.81 -4.76 5.48
C TYR A 75 11.75 -5.04 6.99
N GLN A 76 12.72 -5.81 7.51
CA GLN A 76 12.76 -6.20 8.93
C GLN A 76 12.67 -5.01 9.89
N ALA A 77 13.26 -3.87 9.52
CA ALA A 77 13.16 -2.64 10.31
C ALA A 77 11.71 -2.14 10.48
N ILE A 78 10.86 -2.32 9.46
CA ILE A 78 9.42 -1.99 9.56
C ILE A 78 8.73 -3.01 10.45
N ILE A 79 8.97 -4.31 10.23
CA ILE A 79 8.38 -5.40 11.02
C ILE A 79 8.68 -5.21 12.51
N ASN A 80 9.92 -4.87 12.86
CA ASN A 80 10.36 -4.66 14.25
C ASN A 80 9.65 -3.48 14.94
N MET A 81 9.06 -2.55 14.19
CA MET A 81 8.29 -1.44 14.73
C MET A 81 6.82 -1.82 14.99
N LEU A 82 6.33 -2.89 14.37
CA LEU A 82 4.95 -3.33 14.54
C LEU A 82 4.79 -4.05 15.88
N LYS A 83 3.65 -3.82 16.51
CA LYS A 83 3.21 -4.53 17.71
C LYS A 83 2.34 -5.70 17.27
N ASP A 84 2.52 -6.85 17.90
CA ASP A 84 1.64 -8.00 17.67
C ASP A 84 0.20 -7.63 18.01
N ASP A 85 -0.73 -8.27 17.32
CA ASP A 85 -2.16 -8.17 17.52
C ASP A 85 -2.69 -6.72 17.55
N SER A 86 -2.05 -5.80 16.82
CA SER A 86 -2.43 -4.38 16.78
C SER A 86 -3.02 -3.97 15.42
N PRO A 87 -3.95 -2.98 15.37
CA PRO A 87 -4.57 -2.54 14.12
C PRO A 87 -3.65 -1.61 13.34
N TYR A 88 -3.53 -1.89 12.04
CA TYR A 88 -2.76 -1.10 11.09
C TYR A 88 -3.60 -0.77 9.86
N GLN A 89 -3.32 0.40 9.28
CA GLN A 89 -3.82 0.78 7.95
C GLN A 89 -2.65 0.87 6.99
N LEU A 90 -2.80 0.24 5.83
CA LEU A 90 -1.90 0.33 4.70
C LEU A 90 -2.60 1.14 3.61
N GLU A 91 -1.96 2.19 3.17
CA GLU A 91 -2.39 3.01 2.05
C GLU A 91 -1.41 2.81 0.89
N TYR A 92 -1.92 2.40 -0.26
CA TYR A 92 -1.17 2.22 -1.48
C TYR A 92 -1.49 3.39 -2.39
N ALA A 93 -0.64 4.41 -2.36
CA ALA A 93 -0.78 5.59 -3.20
C ALA A 93 0.06 5.37 -4.47
N MET A 94 -0.63 5.22 -5.60
CA MET A 94 -0.02 5.01 -6.90
C MET A 94 -0.17 6.25 -7.78
N HIS A 95 0.90 6.60 -8.49
CA HIS A 95 0.95 7.72 -9.43
C HIS A 95 1.50 7.25 -10.77
N ASP A 96 0.74 7.42 -11.86
CA ASP A 96 1.24 7.14 -13.20
C ASP A 96 1.98 8.34 -13.78
N LYS A 97 3.28 8.15 -14.08
CA LYS A 97 4.13 9.22 -14.61
C LYS A 97 3.74 9.72 -16.00
N ILE A 98 3.01 8.93 -16.80
CA ILE A 98 2.63 9.30 -18.17
C ILE A 98 1.32 10.08 -18.16
N SER A 99 0.24 9.49 -17.64
CA SER A 99 -1.08 10.13 -17.62
C SER A 99 -1.23 11.19 -16.54
N LYS A 100 -0.38 11.14 -15.49
CA LYS A 100 -0.47 11.94 -14.27
C LYS A 100 -1.65 11.59 -13.38
N ASP A 101 -2.30 10.46 -13.62
CA ASP A 101 -3.38 9.99 -12.78
C ASP A 101 -2.85 9.47 -11.44
N ASP A 102 -3.63 9.71 -10.38
CA ASP A 102 -3.43 9.12 -9.07
C ASP A 102 -4.49 8.04 -8.82
N THR A 103 -4.07 6.92 -8.25
CA THR A 103 -4.95 5.85 -7.77
C THR A 103 -4.53 5.44 -6.37
N CYS A 104 -5.48 5.39 -5.45
CA CYS A 104 -5.22 4.99 -4.08
C CYS A 104 -6.21 3.93 -3.62
N PHE A 105 -5.71 2.95 -2.86
CA PHE A 105 -6.56 2.08 -2.07
C PHE A 105 -5.99 1.92 -0.67
N MET A 106 -6.89 1.69 0.29
CA MET A 106 -6.55 1.52 1.68
C MET A 106 -7.07 0.18 2.19
N ALA A 107 -6.25 -0.51 2.96
CA ALA A 107 -6.62 -1.74 3.65
C ALA A 107 -6.31 -1.60 5.13
N GLN A 108 -7.21 -2.08 5.97
CA GLN A 108 -6.99 -2.15 7.41
C GLN A 108 -6.90 -3.62 7.81
N ALA A 109 -5.89 -3.95 8.61
CA ALA A 109 -5.63 -5.31 9.05
C ALA A 109 -5.01 -5.31 10.45
N ARG A 110 -5.10 -6.44 11.14
CA ARG A 110 -4.37 -6.66 12.39
C ARG A 110 -3.03 -7.33 12.08
N ALA A 111 -1.94 -6.81 12.62
CA ALA A 111 -0.64 -7.47 12.49
C ALA A 111 -0.63 -8.75 13.33
N LYS A 112 -0.08 -9.82 12.76
CA LYS A 112 0.24 -11.05 13.50
C LYS A 112 1.70 -11.36 13.30
N LEU A 113 2.49 -11.22 14.36
CA LEU A 113 3.91 -11.51 14.38
C LEU A 113 4.08 -12.96 14.83
N THR A 114 4.44 -13.85 13.89
CA THR A 114 4.76 -15.26 14.13
C THR A 114 6.24 -15.50 14.06
#